data_AF-A0A8T4YAB6-F1
#
_entry.id   AF-A0A8T4YAB6-F1
#
_cell.length_a   1.000
_cell.length_b   1.000
_cell.length_c   1.000
_cell.angle_alpha   90.00
_cell.angle_beta   90.00
_cell.angle_gamma   90.00
#
_symmetry.space_group_name_H-M   'P 1'
#
loop_
_entity.id
_entity.type
_entity.pdbx_description
1 polymer ?
#
loop_
_entity_poly.entity_id
_entity_poly.type
_entity_poly.pdbx_seq_one_letter_code
_entity_poly.pdbx_strand_id
1 'polypeptide(L)'
;MQSQKRDSGQFVLPGEPLGVIEEFIPDAGTYVRDGVIYSKVVGRSLIDFLNRRVSVFPLVHGARAPKVGSIVMGQVSGVQPQMATVRIFKIGKKMLSGFFSGVLHVSDVHLRFVDSMFDVCKPGDIIRAKVISETNRTYHLTTKDKSLGVVYAFCSQCGNVLEQRARDLQCPRCGKVEKRKTTIDYGKGMV
;
A
#
# COMPACT_ATOMS: atom_id res chain seq x y z
N MET A 1 -33.46 -30.09 16.22
CA MET A 1 -33.18 -29.21 15.07
C MET A 1 -33.26 -27.77 15.56
N GLN A 2 -32.13 -27.15 15.90
CA GLN A 2 -32.13 -25.76 16.40
C GLN A 2 -32.25 -24.81 15.20
N SER A 3 -33.38 -24.11 15.13
CA SER A 3 -33.59 -22.99 14.21
C SER A 3 -32.69 -21.84 14.66
N GLN A 4 -31.53 -21.67 14.02
CA GLN A 4 -30.71 -20.47 14.18
C GLN A 4 -31.51 -19.30 13.61
N LYS A 5 -31.86 -18.32 14.47
CA LYS A 5 -32.45 -17.04 14.07
C LYS A 5 -31.60 -16.46 12.93
N ARG A 6 -32.17 -16.36 11.73
CA ARG A 6 -31.48 -15.84 10.53
C ARG A 6 -31.64 -14.33 10.47
N ASP A 7 -31.04 -13.64 11.44
CA ASP A 7 -30.99 -12.18 11.46
C ASP A 7 -29.79 -11.68 10.66
N SER A 8 -29.93 -10.52 9.99
CA SER A 8 -28.81 -9.85 9.36
C SER A 8 -27.84 -9.30 10.42
N GLY A 9 -26.55 -9.27 10.11
CA GLY A 9 -25.49 -8.75 10.97
C GLY A 9 -24.81 -9.79 11.87
N GLN A 10 -25.12 -11.08 11.73
CA GLN A 10 -24.49 -12.12 12.54
C GLN A 10 -23.04 -12.35 12.16
N PHE A 11 -22.20 -12.55 13.17
CA PHE A 11 -20.80 -12.94 12.97
C PHE A 11 -20.75 -14.36 12.39
N VAL A 12 -20.00 -14.54 11.31
CA VAL A 12 -19.88 -15.83 10.63
C VAL A 12 -18.44 -16.20 10.30
N LEU A 13 -18.16 -17.49 10.33
CA LEU A 13 -16.87 -18.09 9.98
C LEU A 13 -16.91 -18.74 8.59
N PRO A 14 -15.76 -18.85 7.89
CA PRO A 14 -15.69 -19.62 6.65
C PRO A 14 -16.18 -21.05 6.84
N GLY A 15 -17.08 -21.50 5.98
CA GLY A 15 -17.71 -22.82 6.05
C GLY A 15 -19.02 -22.87 6.84
N GLU A 16 -19.46 -21.77 7.47
CA GLU A 16 -20.77 -21.73 8.11
C GLU A 16 -21.90 -21.58 7.08
N PRO A 17 -23.02 -22.33 7.25
CA PRO A 17 -24.16 -22.28 6.34
C PRO A 17 -24.99 -21.01 6.58
N LEU A 18 -25.37 -20.34 5.49
CA LEU A 18 -26.13 -19.09 5.52
C LEU A 18 -27.55 -19.23 4.97
N GLY A 19 -27.79 -20.21 4.10
CA GLY A 19 -29.07 -20.46 3.45
C GLY A 19 -28.94 -21.45 2.31
N VAL A 20 -30.00 -21.65 1.54
CA VAL A 20 -30.02 -22.53 0.36
C VAL A 20 -30.33 -21.72 -0.88
N ILE A 21 -29.89 -22.19 -2.05
CA ILE A 21 -30.02 -21.47 -3.32
C ILE A 21 -31.47 -21.30 -3.80
N GLU A 22 -32.38 -22.14 -3.30
CA GLU A 22 -33.82 -22.06 -3.56
C GLU A 22 -34.46 -20.86 -2.83
N GLU A 23 -33.88 -20.45 -1.70
CA GLU A 23 -34.36 -19.33 -0.89
C GLU A 23 -33.65 -18.03 -1.25
N PHE A 24 -32.34 -18.10 -1.51
CA PHE A 24 -31.48 -16.93 -1.66
C PHE A 24 -30.48 -17.05 -2.80
N ILE A 25 -30.08 -15.91 -3.33
CA ILE A 25 -29.04 -15.75 -4.34
C ILE A 25 -27.72 -15.48 -3.61
N PRO A 26 -26.68 -16.31 -3.80
CA PRO A 26 -25.36 -16.08 -3.22
C PRO A 26 -24.72 -14.81 -3.80
N ASP A 27 -24.06 -14.05 -2.94
CA ASP A 27 -23.37 -12.81 -3.30
C ASP A 27 -21.96 -12.72 -2.65
N ALA A 28 -21.34 -11.55 -2.68
CA ALA A 28 -20.01 -11.28 -2.15
C ALA A 28 -19.75 -11.94 -0.78
N GLY A 29 -18.62 -12.61 -0.65
CA GLY A 29 -18.23 -13.29 0.59
C GLY A 29 -18.87 -14.66 0.82
N THR A 30 -19.59 -15.22 -0.16
CA THR A 30 -20.19 -16.57 -0.08
C THR A 30 -19.66 -17.52 -1.16
N TYR A 31 -19.93 -18.82 -0.99
CA TYR A 31 -19.78 -19.85 -2.02
C TYR A 31 -20.90 -20.89 -1.90
N VAL A 32 -21.17 -21.65 -2.96
CA VAL A 32 -22.20 -22.70 -2.96
C VAL A 32 -21.54 -24.07 -2.98
N ARG A 33 -22.04 -24.99 -2.16
CA ARG A 33 -21.70 -26.42 -2.21
C ARG A 33 -22.96 -27.21 -1.90
N ASP A 34 -23.30 -28.17 -2.76
CA ASP A 34 -24.47 -29.06 -2.59
C ASP A 34 -25.80 -28.30 -2.35
N GLY A 35 -26.02 -27.19 -3.07
CA GLY A 35 -27.23 -26.35 -2.94
C GLY A 35 -27.27 -25.44 -1.71
N VAL A 36 -26.29 -25.55 -0.81
CA VAL A 36 -26.19 -24.71 0.40
C VAL A 36 -25.20 -23.58 0.16
N ILE A 37 -25.58 -22.37 0.56
CA ILE A 37 -24.75 -21.17 0.55
C ILE A 37 -23.96 -21.14 1.84
N TYR A 38 -22.64 -21.12 1.73
CA TYR A 38 -21.71 -21.04 2.85
C TYR A 38 -20.96 -19.72 2.84
N SER A 39 -20.56 -19.27 4.04
CA SER A 39 -19.62 -18.17 4.16
C SER A 39 -18.25 -18.56 3.63
N LYS A 40 -17.65 -17.70 2.81
CA LYS A 40 -16.28 -17.83 2.31
C LYS A 40 -15.25 -17.14 3.19
N VAL A 41 -15.68 -16.18 4.01
CA VAL A 41 -14.80 -15.25 4.74
C VAL A 41 -15.27 -15.06 6.19
N VAL A 42 -14.36 -14.67 7.08
CA VAL A 42 -14.75 -14.25 8.44
C VAL A 42 -15.40 -12.86 8.34
N GLY A 43 -16.64 -12.72 8.79
CA GLY A 43 -17.39 -11.50 8.54
C GLY A 43 -18.71 -11.38 9.28
N ARG A 44 -19.55 -10.43 8.83
CA ARG A 44 -20.95 -10.31 9.23
C ARG A 44 -21.86 -10.65 8.06
N SER A 45 -22.81 -11.56 8.27
CA SER A 45 -23.80 -11.91 7.25
C SER A 45 -24.74 -10.73 6.99
N LEU A 46 -25.14 -10.56 5.73
CA LEU A 46 -26.08 -9.55 5.29
C LEU A 46 -27.10 -10.27 4.40
N ILE A 47 -28.29 -10.48 4.95
CA ILE A 47 -29.41 -11.13 4.28
C ILE A 47 -30.36 -10.03 3.86
N ASP A 48 -30.41 -9.77 2.55
CA ASP A 48 -31.39 -8.89 1.94
C ASP A 48 -32.61 -9.71 1.54
N PHE A 49 -33.67 -9.64 2.34
CA PHE A 49 -34.90 -10.37 2.09
C PHE A 49 -35.70 -9.84 0.89
N LEU A 50 -35.54 -8.57 0.54
CA LEU A 50 -36.28 -7.96 -0.58
C LEU A 50 -35.73 -8.49 -1.91
N ASN A 51 -34.41 -8.48 -2.05
CA ASN A 51 -33.71 -8.98 -3.24
C ASN A 51 -33.36 -10.47 -3.14
N ARG A 52 -33.67 -11.10 -2.01
CA ARG A 52 -33.27 -12.47 -1.66
C ARG A 52 -31.77 -12.71 -1.83
N ARG A 53 -30.91 -11.79 -1.43
CA ARG A 53 -29.44 -11.93 -1.58
C ARG A 53 -28.79 -12.19 -0.23
N VAL A 54 -27.79 -13.08 -0.22
CA VAL A 54 -26.99 -13.37 0.97
C VAL A 54 -25.54 -13.04 0.68
N SER A 55 -24.99 -12.12 1.45
CA SER A 55 -23.59 -11.70 1.38
C SER A 55 -22.94 -11.77 2.76
N VAL A 56 -21.61 -11.78 2.79
CA VAL A 56 -20.84 -11.67 4.03
C VAL A 56 -19.88 -10.50 3.89
N PHE A 57 -20.09 -9.49 4.74
CA PHE A 57 -19.19 -8.35 4.81
C PHE A 57 -17.94 -8.75 5.62
N PRO A 58 -16.75 -8.79 5.02
CA PRO A 58 -15.56 -9.28 5.70
C PRO A 58 -15.16 -8.35 6.85
N LEU A 59 -14.92 -8.92 8.03
CA LEU A 59 -14.38 -8.17 9.17
C LEU A 59 -12.87 -7.93 9.00
N VAL A 60 -12.20 -8.83 8.29
CA VAL A 60 -10.79 -8.71 7.93
C VAL A 60 -10.70 -8.24 6.49
N HIS A 61 -10.33 -6.98 6.30
CA HIS A 61 -10.12 -6.46 4.95
C HIS A 61 -8.84 -7.09 4.38
N GLY A 62 -8.94 -7.71 3.21
CA GLY A 62 -7.79 -8.27 2.51
C GLY A 62 -6.69 -7.23 2.29
N ALA A 63 -5.47 -7.71 1.97
CA ALA A 63 -4.32 -6.85 1.71
C ALA A 63 -4.69 -5.76 0.70
N ARG A 64 -4.64 -4.48 1.13
CA ARG A 64 -4.88 -3.36 0.22
C ARG A 64 -3.74 -3.32 -0.79
N ALA A 65 -4.06 -3.54 -2.05
CA ALA A 65 -3.12 -3.28 -3.13
C ALA A 65 -3.05 -1.78 -3.44
N PRO A 66 -1.88 -1.24 -3.81
CA PRO A 66 -1.77 0.11 -4.33
C PRO A 66 -2.66 0.26 -5.57
N LYS A 67 -3.41 1.36 -5.63
CA LYS A 67 -4.19 1.73 -6.81
C LYS A 67 -3.55 2.92 -7.51
N VAL A 68 -3.71 3.06 -8.83
CA VAL A 68 -3.37 4.30 -9.56
C VAL A 68 -3.92 5.53 -8.83
N GLY A 69 -3.07 6.53 -8.63
CA GLY A 69 -3.35 7.75 -7.88
C GLY A 69 -3.08 7.66 -6.38
N SER A 70 -2.87 6.47 -5.81
CA SER A 70 -2.57 6.29 -4.39
C SER A 70 -1.21 6.87 -4.02
N ILE A 71 -1.15 7.54 -2.87
CA ILE A 71 0.11 7.93 -2.24
C ILE A 71 0.61 6.75 -1.41
N VAL A 72 1.84 6.34 -1.66
CA VAL A 72 2.50 5.21 -1.03
C VAL A 72 3.78 5.66 -0.33
N MET A 73 4.13 4.95 0.74
CA MET A 73 5.44 5.04 1.38
C MET A 73 6.14 3.69 1.26
N GLY A 74 7.42 3.76 0.96
CA GLY A 74 8.25 2.58 0.79
C GLY A 74 9.71 2.85 1.08
N GLN A 75 10.47 1.77 1.22
CA GLN A 75 11.91 1.82 1.36
C GLN A 75 12.57 1.54 0.01
N VAL A 76 13.55 2.35 -0.37
CA VAL A 76 14.33 2.13 -1.58
C VAL A 76 15.20 0.88 -1.38
N SER A 77 14.96 -0.17 -2.15
CA SER A 77 15.72 -1.42 -2.05
C SER A 77 16.96 -1.43 -2.92
N GLY A 78 16.92 -0.76 -4.08
CA GLY A 78 18.02 -0.72 -5.02
C GLY A 78 17.92 0.49 -5.93
N VAL A 79 19.08 1.01 -6.35
CA VAL A 79 19.18 2.18 -7.23
C VAL A 79 20.15 1.86 -8.35
N GLN A 80 19.70 2.11 -9.57
CA GLN A 80 20.46 2.10 -10.82
C GLN A 80 20.44 3.52 -11.39
N PRO A 81 21.34 3.89 -12.32
CA PRO A 81 21.41 5.26 -12.84
C PRO A 81 20.08 5.84 -13.34
N GLN A 82 19.25 5.02 -14.00
CA GLN A 82 17.97 5.45 -14.59
C GLN A 82 16.72 5.04 -13.80
N MET A 83 16.84 4.13 -12.82
CA MET A 83 15.68 3.63 -12.07
C MET A 83 16.01 3.25 -10.63
N ALA A 84 15.01 3.37 -9.75
CA ALA A 84 15.06 2.87 -8.38
C ALA A 84 13.92 1.90 -8.11
N THR A 85 14.21 0.82 -7.38
CA THR A 85 13.21 -0.13 -6.90
C THR A 85 12.83 0.22 -5.47
N VAL A 86 11.54 0.21 -5.17
CA VAL A 86 10.97 0.62 -3.89
C VAL A 86 10.09 -0.49 -3.33
N ARG A 87 10.34 -0.88 -2.09
CA ARG A 87 9.48 -1.79 -1.31
C ARG A 87 8.43 -1.00 -0.57
N ILE A 88 7.21 -0.99 -1.09
CA ILE A 88 6.06 -0.29 -0.57
C ILE A 88 5.51 -1.05 0.63
N PHE A 89 5.48 -0.43 1.80
CA PHE A 89 4.95 -1.02 3.04
C PHE A 89 3.75 -0.25 3.61
N LYS A 90 3.41 0.92 3.05
CA LYS A 90 2.29 1.75 3.53
C LYS A 90 1.57 2.42 2.36
N ILE A 91 0.23 2.40 2.42
CA ILE A 91 -0.65 3.03 1.42
C ILE A 91 -1.56 4.03 2.14
N GLY A 92 -1.43 5.32 1.80
CA GLY A 92 -2.09 6.40 2.53
C GLY A 92 -1.75 6.35 4.01
N LYS A 93 -2.76 6.11 4.86
CA LYS A 93 -2.61 6.03 6.33
C LYS A 93 -2.45 4.61 6.87
N LYS A 94 -2.57 3.56 6.04
CA LYS A 94 -2.56 2.16 6.51
C LYS A 94 -1.25 1.47 6.17
N MET A 95 -0.65 0.81 7.17
CA MET A 95 0.43 -0.15 6.94
C MET A 95 -0.09 -1.43 6.28
N LEU A 96 0.77 -2.03 5.47
CA LEU A 96 0.56 -3.33 4.86
C LEU A 96 1.18 -4.41 5.75
N SER A 97 0.59 -5.60 5.75
CA SER A 97 1.17 -6.79 6.39
C SER A 97 2.33 -7.40 5.59
N GLY A 98 2.43 -7.06 4.30
CA GLY A 98 3.54 -7.43 3.42
C GLY A 98 4.10 -6.21 2.71
N PHE A 99 4.70 -6.41 1.53
CA PHE A 99 5.19 -5.33 0.70
C PHE A 99 4.82 -5.54 -0.77
N PHE A 100 4.67 -4.44 -1.49
CA PHE A 100 4.62 -4.45 -2.96
C PHE A 100 5.91 -3.84 -3.53
N SER A 101 6.28 -4.26 -4.73
CA SER A 101 7.45 -3.70 -5.43
C SER A 101 7.00 -2.62 -6.40
N GLY A 102 7.57 -1.43 -6.27
CA GLY A 102 7.40 -0.34 -7.21
C GLY A 102 8.70 0.06 -7.88
N VAL A 103 8.59 0.67 -9.06
CA VAL A 103 9.71 1.17 -9.85
C VAL A 103 9.53 2.67 -10.06
N LEU A 104 10.56 3.44 -9.73
CA LEU A 104 10.63 4.88 -9.97
C LEU A 104 11.67 5.12 -11.07
N HIS A 105 11.24 5.66 -12.20
CA HIS A 105 12.12 6.02 -13.31
C HIS A 105 12.60 7.47 -13.18
N VAL A 106 13.80 7.78 -13.67
CA VAL A 106 14.40 9.13 -13.59
C VAL A 106 13.51 10.22 -14.20
N SER A 107 12.82 9.91 -15.30
CA SER A 107 11.86 10.82 -15.95
C SER A 107 10.62 11.14 -15.10
N ASP A 108 10.35 10.35 -14.07
CA ASP A 108 9.21 10.50 -13.16
C ASP A 108 9.58 11.06 -11.80
N VAL A 109 10.84 11.51 -11.65
CA VAL A 109 11.32 12.11 -10.42
C VAL A 109 10.99 13.59 -10.32
N HIS A 110 11.34 14.39 -11.34
CA HIS A 110 11.21 15.85 -11.33
C HIS A 110 10.77 16.35 -12.72
N LEU A 111 10.22 17.56 -12.79
CA LEU A 111 9.95 18.25 -14.06
C LEU A 111 11.21 18.73 -14.79
N ARG A 112 12.35 18.70 -14.10
CA ARG A 112 13.65 19.15 -14.63
C ARG A 112 14.47 17.91 -14.88
N PHE A 113 15.41 18.01 -15.81
CA PHE A 113 16.35 16.93 -16.06
C PHE A 113 17.16 16.61 -14.79
N VAL A 114 17.30 15.32 -14.52
CA VAL A 114 18.09 14.78 -13.41
C VAL A 114 19.05 13.79 -14.05
N ASP A 115 20.35 14.01 -13.86
CA ASP A 115 21.40 13.17 -14.46
C ASP A 115 21.37 11.73 -13.94
N SER A 116 21.12 11.56 -12.64
CA SER A 116 21.20 10.25 -12.00
C SER A 116 20.23 10.08 -10.85
N MET A 117 19.65 8.89 -10.73
CA MET A 117 18.85 8.51 -9.57
C MET A 117 19.62 8.57 -8.25
N PHE A 118 20.96 8.47 -8.28
CA PHE A 118 21.78 8.56 -7.07
C PHE A 118 21.74 9.94 -6.38
N ASP A 119 21.38 10.99 -7.12
CA ASP A 119 21.15 12.35 -6.59
C ASP A 119 19.73 12.52 -6.02
N VAL A 120 18.85 11.57 -6.32
CA VAL A 120 17.43 11.59 -5.91
C VAL A 120 17.25 10.80 -4.64
N CYS A 121 17.67 9.54 -4.65
CA CYS A 121 17.51 8.58 -3.58
C CYS A 121 18.64 7.56 -3.57
N LYS A 122 18.90 6.96 -2.41
CA LYS A 122 19.85 5.85 -2.25
C LYS A 122 19.18 4.65 -1.59
N PRO A 123 19.78 3.44 -1.72
CA PRO A 123 19.29 2.27 -1.02
C PRO A 123 19.18 2.53 0.49
N GLY A 124 18.08 2.07 1.08
CA GLY A 124 17.76 2.26 2.50
C GLY A 124 16.84 3.45 2.80
N ASP A 125 16.78 4.45 1.92
CA ASP A 125 15.93 5.63 2.12
C ASP A 125 14.45 5.29 2.21
N ILE A 126 13.72 6.09 2.99
CA ILE A 126 12.26 6.05 3.01
C ILE A 126 11.73 7.12 2.07
N ILE A 127 11.00 6.70 1.04
CA ILE A 127 10.46 7.55 -0.01
C ILE A 127 8.93 7.54 0.01
N ARG A 128 8.35 8.72 -0.24
CA ARG A 128 6.93 8.92 -0.48
C ARG A 128 6.72 9.18 -1.96
N ALA A 129 5.90 8.37 -2.61
CA ALA A 129 5.66 8.44 -4.03
C ALA A 129 4.17 8.25 -4.34
N LYS A 130 3.77 8.56 -5.56
CA LYS A 130 2.41 8.33 -6.07
C LYS A 130 2.43 7.26 -7.14
N VAL A 131 1.48 6.34 -7.11
CA VAL A 131 1.33 5.31 -8.14
C VAL A 131 0.72 5.96 -9.39
N ILE A 132 1.38 5.83 -10.54
CA ILE A 132 0.90 6.34 -11.83
C ILE A 132 0.37 5.25 -12.75
N SER A 133 0.90 4.03 -12.63
CA SER A 133 0.50 2.91 -13.47
C SER A 133 0.74 1.58 -12.76
N GLU A 134 -0.02 0.57 -13.18
CA GLU A 134 0.04 -0.82 -12.75
C GLU A 134 0.34 -1.76 -13.93
N THR A 135 0.81 -1.21 -15.06
CA THR A 135 1.15 -1.96 -16.26
C THR A 135 2.17 -3.06 -15.97
N ASN A 136 2.06 -4.20 -16.66
CA ASN A 136 2.99 -5.34 -16.56
C ASN A 136 3.15 -5.91 -15.15
N ARG A 137 2.13 -5.77 -14.29
CA ARG A 137 2.15 -6.21 -12.89
C ARG A 137 3.23 -5.51 -12.05
N THR A 138 3.70 -4.35 -12.51
CA THR A 138 4.67 -3.52 -11.80
C THR A 138 4.06 -2.16 -11.48
N TYR A 139 4.24 -1.70 -10.25
CA TYR A 139 3.76 -0.38 -9.85
C TYR A 139 4.77 0.68 -10.29
N HIS A 140 4.39 1.50 -11.28
CA HIS A 140 5.18 2.66 -11.66
C HIS A 140 4.88 3.81 -10.71
N LEU A 141 5.94 4.43 -10.18
CA LEU A 141 5.89 5.47 -9.18
C LEU A 141 6.34 6.81 -9.77
N THR A 142 5.81 7.91 -9.23
CA THR A 142 6.29 9.26 -9.49
C THR A 142 6.55 10.02 -8.19
N THR A 143 7.52 10.94 -8.24
CA THR A 143 7.78 11.92 -7.18
C THR A 143 7.76 13.35 -7.71
N LYS A 144 7.09 13.63 -8.85
CA LYS A 144 7.10 14.96 -9.48
C LYS A 144 6.55 16.06 -8.57
N ASP A 145 5.54 15.76 -7.75
CA ASP A 145 4.95 16.70 -6.81
C ASP A 145 5.91 17.09 -5.68
N LYS A 146 5.83 18.34 -5.19
CA LYS A 146 6.70 18.86 -4.12
C LYS A 146 6.48 18.16 -2.76
N SER A 147 5.32 17.56 -2.54
CA SER A 147 4.98 16.77 -1.35
C SER A 147 5.51 15.32 -1.42
N LEU A 148 6.11 14.93 -2.54
CA LEU A 148 6.66 13.60 -2.80
C LEU A 148 8.18 13.65 -2.93
N GLY A 149 8.84 12.56 -2.55
CA GLY A 149 10.28 12.50 -2.40
C GLY A 149 10.70 11.73 -1.16
N VAL A 150 11.97 11.86 -0.80
CA VAL A 150 12.58 11.22 0.36
C VAL A 150 12.07 11.89 1.63
N VAL A 151 11.57 11.08 2.57
CA VAL A 151 11.07 11.50 3.90
C VAL A 151 12.14 11.29 4.96
N TYR A 152 12.91 10.21 4.84
CA TYR A 152 14.07 9.90 5.65
C TYR A 152 15.20 9.39 4.76
N ALA A 153 16.38 9.97 4.93
CA ALA A 153 17.58 9.54 4.23
C ALA A 153 18.64 9.07 5.23
N PHE A 154 19.42 8.09 4.79
CA PHE A 154 20.53 7.56 5.58
C PHE A 154 21.87 7.92 4.92
N CYS A 155 22.87 8.19 5.75
CA CYS A 155 24.22 8.52 5.32
C CYS A 155 24.86 7.31 4.64
N SER A 156 25.38 7.50 3.43
CA SER A 156 26.01 6.43 2.66
C SER A 156 27.31 5.87 3.28
N GLN A 157 27.90 6.57 4.24
CA GLN A 157 29.17 6.19 4.86
C GLN A 157 28.99 5.53 6.24
N CYS A 158 28.09 6.05 7.08
CA CYS A 158 27.96 5.59 8.47
C CYS A 158 26.55 5.13 8.85
N GLY A 159 25.59 5.17 7.93
CA GLY A 159 24.21 4.75 8.15
C GLY A 159 23.38 5.67 9.05
N ASN A 160 23.95 6.75 9.60
CA ASN A 160 23.20 7.66 10.45
C ASN A 160 22.13 8.44 9.66
N VAL A 161 21.04 8.82 10.31
CA VAL A 161 19.99 9.65 9.70
C VAL A 161 20.56 11.00 9.31
N LEU A 162 20.26 11.44 8.09
CA LEU A 162 20.70 12.74 7.61
C LEU A 162 19.75 13.85 8.05
N GLU A 163 20.31 15.01 8.39
CA GLU A 163 19.54 16.21 8.75
C GLU A 163 19.49 17.17 7.56
N GLN A 164 18.34 17.80 7.35
CA GLN A 164 18.20 18.80 6.30
C GLN A 164 18.80 20.13 6.74
N ARG A 165 19.82 20.60 6.02
CA ARG A 165 20.39 21.92 6.17
C ARG A 165 20.24 22.70 4.87
N ALA A 166 19.31 23.64 4.87
CA ALA A 166 18.89 24.38 3.68
C ALA A 166 18.41 23.45 2.54
N ARG A 167 19.20 23.28 1.48
CA ARG A 167 18.86 22.45 0.32
C ARG A 167 19.52 21.07 0.33
N ASP A 168 20.55 20.89 1.16
CA ASP A 168 21.34 19.67 1.20
C ASP A 168 21.08 18.88 2.49
N LEU A 169 21.46 17.60 2.48
CA LEU A 169 21.38 16.72 3.64
C LEU A 169 22.77 16.52 4.23
N GLN A 170 22.95 16.84 5.51
CA GLN A 170 24.21 16.69 6.21
C GLN A 170 24.11 15.61 7.29
N CYS A 171 25.12 14.75 7.36
CA CYS A 171 25.25 13.79 8.44
C CYS A 171 25.82 14.46 9.69
N PRO A 172 25.11 14.45 10.84
CA PRO A 172 25.63 15.05 12.07
C PRO A 172 26.79 14.26 12.68
N ARG A 173 26.98 12.99 12.29
CA ARG A 173 28.02 12.10 12.84
C ARG A 173 29.36 12.17 12.09
N CYS A 174 29.35 12.13 10.76
CA CYS A 174 30.56 12.14 9.95
C CYS A 174 30.74 13.41 9.11
N GLY A 175 29.80 14.36 9.17
CA GLY A 175 29.87 15.63 8.44
C GLY A 175 29.58 15.55 6.94
N LYS A 176 29.46 14.34 6.36
CA LYS A 176 29.22 14.13 4.92
C LYS A 176 27.94 14.82 4.46
N VAL A 177 28.05 15.58 3.38
CA VAL A 177 26.94 16.27 2.72
C VAL A 177 26.53 15.47 1.49
N GLU A 178 25.24 15.21 1.35
CA GLU A 178 24.65 14.47 0.24
C GLU A 178 23.40 15.19 -0.28
N LYS A 179 23.13 15.02 -1.58
CA LYS A 179 21.92 15.52 -2.22
C LYS A 179 20.89 14.41 -2.30
N ARG A 180 19.63 14.77 -2.04
CA ARG A 180 18.43 13.93 -2.25
C ARG A 180 17.27 14.83 -2.64
N LYS A 181 16.28 14.27 -3.34
CA LYS A 181 14.99 14.95 -3.52
C LYS A 181 14.15 14.77 -2.27
N THR A 182 14.19 15.72 -1.34
CA THR A 182 13.43 15.67 -0.08
C THR A 182 11.99 16.14 -0.25
N THR A 183 11.09 15.66 0.61
CA THR A 183 9.76 16.26 0.76
C THR A 183 9.81 17.55 1.58
N ILE A 184 8.74 18.35 1.53
CA ILE A 184 8.59 19.57 2.35
C ILE A 184 8.52 19.23 3.86
N ASP A 185 8.06 18.03 4.19
CA ASP A 185 7.91 17.50 5.55
C ASP A 185 9.02 16.51 5.96
N TYR A 186 10.20 16.63 5.35
CA TYR A 186 11.36 15.78 5.69
C TYR A 186 11.62 15.77 7.20
N GLY A 187 11.85 14.58 7.76
CA GLY A 187 12.14 14.40 9.18
C GLY A 187 10.95 14.61 10.15
N LYS A 188 9.77 15.04 9.69
CA LYS A 188 8.61 15.37 10.56
C LYS A 188 7.75 14.18 11.00
N GLY A 189 8.34 12.99 11.13
CA GLY A 189 7.77 11.94 11.99
C GLY A 189 6.49 11.25 11.53
N MET A 190 6.15 11.29 10.23
CA MET A 190 4.99 10.54 9.71
C MET A 190 5.43 9.30 8.93
N VAL A 191 5.92 8.29 9.64
CA VAL A 191 6.01 6.90 9.12
C VAL A 191 4.91 6.07 9.74
#